data_AF-K9VHB5-F1
#
_entry.id   AF-K9VHB5-F1
#
_cell.length_a   1.000
_cell.length_b   1.000
_cell.length_c   1.000
_cell.angle_alpha   90.00
_cell.angle_beta   90.00
_cell.angle_gamma   90.00
#
_symmetry.space_group_name_H-M   'P 1'
#
loop_
_entity.id
_entity.type
_entity.pdbx_description
1 polymer ?
#
loop_
_entity_poly.entity_id
_entity_poly.type
_entity_poly.pdbx_seq_one_letter_code
_entity_poly.pdbx_strand_id
1 'polypeptide(L)'
;MASLTPSPQFDYLEGTTQADKFNGLDGNDIIYAKSGDDYLEGDAGKDKICGDQGNDTIVGGDDDDILWGGKGSDLIAGDSGNDLIYAGAGSDTVSGGTGDDIFAIAKGSGGPTVATADYIADFGNGNDKIRLLDGLTFEDLNIQPGTNPNSTVIQDKLTGEYLAVLQGVNSDTINRNNFTTQISGNAVLDWNTTLLDAVRTASTAPPLASRNMAMVHAAIYDSVNSISKKYSPYRVSIDAPAGASEEAATAAAAHRTLVSLYPAQAGKFDAALQSSLAKIPDGKAKQDGIALGQQVADQIISLRSTDGITKVVQYTPKTEPGSWVPTPPALAAALAPQWGEVTPFAMTSGSQFRPSGPPALDSAKYAEEVNYVKEIGKSDSLTRTPDQTAIAKFWANGAGTFTPPGHWNQIAQDASALAGNSLEDNARLFALLNIAEADAAISCWDAKFQYNSWRPVTAIRQADTDNNPNTTADPQWTPLLTTPPFPEYTSGHSTFSGAADAVMSSVFGSDFGFGDKGDPSVNTLRTYENFTEAADESGMSRLYGGIHFMSANLNGLSAGRNVGNYVVQNFLV
;
A
#
# COMPACT_ATOMS: atom_id res chain seq x y z
N MET A 1 -22.97 2.38 -16.21
CA MET A 1 -22.99 2.10 -14.77
C MET A 1 -23.81 3.19 -14.12
N ALA A 2 -24.47 2.89 -13.00
CA ALA A 2 -25.52 3.74 -12.45
C ALA A 2 -24.91 5.02 -11.89
N SER A 3 -25.14 6.15 -12.56
CA SER A 3 -25.08 7.46 -11.90
C SER A 3 -26.13 7.42 -10.81
N LEU A 4 -25.69 7.27 -9.56
CA LEU A 4 -26.54 7.55 -8.42
C LEU A 4 -26.85 9.04 -8.44
N THR A 5 -28.07 9.37 -8.04
CA THR A 5 -28.45 10.76 -7.80
C THR A 5 -27.85 11.10 -6.44
N PRO A 6 -27.03 12.17 -6.31
CA PRO A 6 -26.45 12.53 -5.03
C PRO A 6 -27.50 12.65 -3.92
N SER A 7 -27.11 12.33 -2.71
CA SER A 7 -27.94 12.18 -1.53
C SER A 7 -27.19 12.70 -0.28
N PRO A 8 -27.89 13.12 0.79
CA PRO A 8 -27.24 13.57 2.03
C PRO A 8 -26.63 12.44 2.89
N GLN A 9 -26.17 11.35 2.27
CA GLN A 9 -25.54 10.20 2.91
C GLN A 9 -24.28 9.85 2.11
N PHE A 10 -23.41 9.00 2.68
CA PHE A 10 -22.29 8.41 1.94
C PHE A 10 -22.71 7.97 0.54
N ASP A 11 -22.14 8.63 -0.46
CA ASP A 11 -22.34 8.37 -1.86
C ASP A 11 -21.05 7.94 -2.54
N TYR A 12 -21.22 7.12 -3.56
CA TYR A 12 -20.17 6.76 -4.50
C TYR A 12 -20.57 7.25 -5.88
N LEU A 13 -19.90 8.31 -6.37
CA LEU A 13 -20.18 8.99 -7.63
C LEU A 13 -19.08 8.69 -8.65
N GLU A 14 -19.47 8.12 -9.80
CA GLU A 14 -18.54 7.74 -10.86
C GLU A 14 -18.88 8.41 -12.19
N GLY A 15 -17.89 9.10 -12.77
CA GLY A 15 -17.96 9.84 -14.02
C GLY A 15 -17.79 8.97 -15.27
N THR A 16 -17.69 9.68 -16.38
CA THR A 16 -17.61 9.19 -17.74
C THR A 16 -16.24 9.55 -18.34
N THR A 17 -16.09 9.52 -19.66
CA THR A 17 -14.85 10.00 -20.32
C THR A 17 -15.05 11.38 -20.95
N GLN A 18 -16.05 12.12 -20.47
CA GLN A 18 -16.41 13.46 -20.89
C GLN A 18 -16.52 14.35 -19.66
N ALA A 19 -16.52 15.67 -19.87
CA ALA A 19 -16.74 16.63 -18.80
C ALA A 19 -18.05 16.33 -18.02
N ASP A 20 -17.89 16.06 -16.74
CA ASP A 20 -18.93 15.74 -15.78
C ASP A 20 -19.06 16.84 -14.72
N LYS A 21 -20.21 16.85 -14.04
CA LYS A 21 -20.46 17.73 -12.91
C LYS A 21 -21.06 16.94 -11.76
N PHE A 22 -20.33 16.85 -10.66
CA PHE A 22 -20.75 16.19 -9.42
C PHE A 22 -20.82 17.17 -8.25
N ASN A 23 -21.73 16.89 -7.33
CA ASN A 23 -21.86 17.52 -6.03
C ASN A 23 -22.28 16.40 -5.05
N GLY A 24 -21.47 16.13 -4.03
CA GLY A 24 -21.67 15.08 -3.02
C GLY A 24 -22.85 15.34 -2.11
N LEU A 25 -23.01 16.60 -1.68
CA LEU A 25 -23.95 17.08 -0.65
C LEU A 25 -23.42 16.76 0.75
N ASP A 26 -24.30 16.49 1.72
CA ASP A 26 -23.84 16.01 3.02
C ASP A 26 -23.42 14.53 2.87
N GLY A 27 -22.33 14.10 3.48
CA GLY A 27 -21.87 12.72 3.34
C GLY A 27 -20.38 12.59 3.60
N ASN A 28 -19.85 11.37 3.53
CA ASN A 28 -18.40 11.18 3.45
C ASN A 28 -18.14 10.53 2.10
N ASP A 29 -18.25 11.29 1.04
CA ASP A 29 -18.47 10.79 -0.29
C ASP A 29 -17.18 10.37 -0.99
N ILE A 30 -17.34 9.54 -2.01
CA ILE A 30 -16.27 9.18 -2.93
C ILE A 30 -16.69 9.62 -4.33
N ILE A 31 -15.99 10.60 -4.89
CA ILE A 31 -16.24 11.15 -6.21
C ILE A 31 -15.06 10.83 -7.13
N TYR A 32 -15.34 10.16 -8.25
CA TYR A 32 -14.33 9.79 -9.24
C TYR A 32 -14.78 10.16 -10.65
N ALA A 33 -14.14 11.13 -11.29
CA ALA A 33 -14.62 11.72 -12.53
C ALA A 33 -14.08 11.03 -13.81
N LYS A 34 -12.91 10.40 -13.71
CA LYS A 34 -12.16 9.68 -14.76
C LYS A 34 -11.49 10.57 -15.80
N SER A 35 -12.16 10.88 -16.90
CA SER A 35 -11.54 11.66 -17.98
C SER A 35 -12.51 12.72 -18.43
N GLY A 36 -12.02 13.92 -18.69
CA GLY A 36 -12.89 15.06 -18.91
C GLY A 36 -12.29 16.28 -18.23
N ASP A 37 -12.77 17.47 -18.56
CA ASP A 37 -12.49 18.64 -17.74
C ASP A 37 -13.69 18.75 -16.78
N ASP A 38 -13.56 18.19 -15.59
CA ASP A 38 -14.69 17.90 -14.69
C ASP A 38 -14.87 18.99 -13.61
N TYR A 39 -16.09 19.10 -13.06
CA TYR A 39 -16.38 19.92 -11.89
C TYR A 39 -16.88 19.04 -10.75
N LEU A 40 -16.14 18.98 -9.66
CA LEU A 40 -16.37 18.10 -8.52
C LEU A 40 -16.47 18.93 -7.24
N GLU A 41 -17.50 18.66 -6.44
CA GLU A 41 -17.77 19.36 -5.19
C GLU A 41 -18.18 18.31 -4.15
N GLY A 42 -17.51 18.28 -3.00
CA GLY A 42 -17.84 17.40 -1.88
C GLY A 42 -19.04 17.93 -1.10
N ASP A 43 -18.95 19.20 -0.69
CA ASP A 43 -19.89 19.91 0.19
C ASP A 43 -19.64 19.57 1.67
N ALA A 44 -20.50 18.86 2.40
CA ALA A 44 -20.29 18.67 3.83
C ALA A 44 -19.89 17.25 4.20
N GLY A 45 -18.74 17.10 4.85
CA GLY A 45 -18.25 15.87 5.45
C GLY A 45 -16.95 15.40 4.81
N LYS A 46 -16.44 14.23 5.21
CA LYS A 46 -15.06 13.84 4.87
C LYS A 46 -15.00 13.12 3.54
N ASP A 47 -14.70 13.87 2.49
CA ASP A 47 -14.82 13.43 1.12
C ASP A 47 -13.50 12.96 0.51
N LYS A 48 -13.63 12.10 -0.50
CA LYS A 48 -12.53 11.61 -1.33
C LYS A 48 -12.84 11.92 -2.78
N ILE A 49 -12.18 12.93 -3.34
CA ILE A 49 -12.49 13.45 -4.67
C ILE A 49 -11.30 13.29 -5.61
N CYS A 50 -11.52 12.69 -6.77
CA CYS A 50 -10.49 12.47 -7.78
C CYS A 50 -10.95 12.85 -9.19
N GLY A 51 -10.25 13.81 -9.80
CA GLY A 51 -10.45 14.24 -11.20
C GLY A 51 -9.92 13.23 -12.23
N ASP A 52 -8.72 12.70 -11.98
CA ASP A 52 -8.00 11.73 -12.82
C ASP A 52 -7.40 12.32 -14.11
N GLN A 53 -8.10 12.44 -15.22
CA GLN A 53 -7.52 12.95 -16.48
C GLN A 53 -8.28 14.14 -17.04
N GLY A 54 -7.58 15.25 -17.21
CA GLY A 54 -8.10 16.48 -17.80
C GLY A 54 -7.86 17.64 -16.87
N ASN A 55 -8.43 18.81 -17.16
CA ASN A 55 -8.24 19.99 -16.34
C ASN A 55 -9.46 20.15 -15.43
N ASP A 56 -9.36 19.59 -14.24
CA ASP A 56 -10.48 19.43 -13.34
C ASP A 56 -10.61 20.62 -12.38
N THR A 57 -11.82 20.90 -11.93
CA THR A 57 -12.12 21.80 -10.82
C THR A 57 -12.66 20.98 -9.67
N ILE A 58 -11.94 20.99 -8.54
CA ILE A 58 -12.25 20.20 -7.35
C ILE A 58 -12.44 21.15 -6.17
N VAL A 59 -13.55 20.98 -5.48
CA VAL A 59 -13.90 21.67 -4.23
C VAL A 59 -14.18 20.59 -3.19
N GLY A 60 -13.39 20.56 -2.11
CA GLY A 60 -13.59 19.67 -0.97
C GLY A 60 -14.86 20.04 -0.23
N GLY A 61 -14.80 21.12 0.54
CA GLY A 61 -15.96 21.71 1.20
C GLY A 61 -15.71 21.87 2.70
N ASP A 62 -16.63 21.38 3.53
CA ASP A 62 -16.49 21.35 4.98
C ASP A 62 -15.97 19.98 5.46
N ASP A 63 -15.17 19.98 6.54
CA ASP A 63 -14.51 18.82 7.16
C ASP A 63 -13.21 18.38 6.44
N ASP A 64 -12.51 17.37 6.99
CA ASP A 64 -11.19 16.96 6.52
C ASP A 64 -11.27 16.08 5.26
N ASP A 65 -10.86 16.61 4.11
CA ASP A 65 -10.96 15.96 2.81
C ASP A 65 -9.66 15.35 2.31
N ILE A 66 -9.79 14.44 1.32
CA ILE A 66 -8.67 13.97 0.53
C ILE A 66 -8.95 14.22 -0.96
N LEU A 67 -8.16 15.12 -1.53
CA LEU A 67 -8.37 15.65 -2.87
C LEU A 67 -7.24 15.26 -3.81
N TRP A 68 -7.62 14.85 -5.02
CA TRP A 68 -6.68 14.49 -6.05
C TRP A 68 -7.06 15.09 -7.40
N GLY A 69 -6.22 15.97 -7.95
CA GLY A 69 -6.40 16.50 -9.31
C GLY A 69 -6.22 15.39 -10.34
N GLY A 70 -5.00 14.87 -10.44
CA GLY A 70 -4.70 13.74 -11.31
C GLY A 70 -3.69 14.11 -12.37
N LYS A 71 -4.09 14.18 -13.64
CA LYS A 71 -3.27 14.58 -14.77
C LYS A 71 -3.97 15.72 -15.48
N GLY A 72 -3.27 16.84 -15.61
CA GLY A 72 -3.77 18.00 -16.32
C GLY A 72 -3.39 19.26 -15.57
N SER A 73 -4.06 20.36 -15.85
CA SER A 73 -3.91 21.59 -15.08
C SER A 73 -5.15 21.80 -14.25
N ASP A 74 -5.10 21.32 -13.01
CA ASP A 74 -6.26 21.25 -12.12
C ASP A 74 -6.40 22.51 -11.25
N LEU A 75 -7.62 22.81 -10.84
CA LEU A 75 -7.97 23.80 -9.84
C LEU A 75 -8.55 23.08 -8.62
N ILE A 76 -7.87 23.13 -7.49
CA ILE A 76 -8.27 22.38 -6.28
C ILE A 76 -8.40 23.35 -5.09
N ALA A 77 -9.53 23.29 -4.40
CA ALA A 77 -9.78 23.98 -3.13
C ALA A 77 -10.19 22.95 -2.07
N GLY A 78 -9.45 22.89 -0.96
CA GLY A 78 -9.83 22.14 0.24
C GLY A 78 -11.03 22.76 0.97
N ASP A 79 -11.00 24.08 1.09
CA ASP A 79 -11.97 24.90 1.82
C ASP A 79 -11.84 24.81 3.35
N SER A 80 -12.76 24.20 4.09
CA SER A 80 -12.74 24.21 5.56
C SER A 80 -12.42 22.83 6.12
N GLY A 81 -11.24 22.61 6.66
CA GLY A 81 -10.85 21.28 7.12
C GLY A 81 -9.35 21.17 7.26
N ASN A 82 -8.85 20.01 7.69
CA ASN A 82 -7.43 19.69 7.56
C ASN A 82 -7.27 18.77 6.35
N ASP A 83 -7.04 19.37 5.19
CA ASP A 83 -7.15 18.66 3.92
C ASP A 83 -5.84 18.03 3.49
N LEU A 84 -5.95 16.89 2.82
CA LEU A 84 -4.83 16.24 2.17
C LEU A 84 -4.97 16.34 0.66
N ILE A 85 -4.13 17.19 0.06
CA ILE A 85 -4.26 17.53 -1.35
C ILE A 85 -3.07 16.99 -2.14
N TYR A 86 -3.37 16.26 -3.20
CA TYR A 86 -2.42 15.77 -4.19
C TYR A 86 -2.81 16.34 -5.55
N ALA A 87 -2.13 17.40 -5.96
CA ALA A 87 -2.44 18.06 -7.22
C ALA A 87 -2.29 17.10 -8.41
N GLY A 88 -1.17 16.37 -8.45
CA GLY A 88 -0.95 15.31 -9.41
C GLY A 88 0.14 15.72 -10.39
N ALA A 89 -0.05 15.41 -11.67
CA ALA A 89 0.90 15.72 -12.72
C ALA A 89 0.36 16.85 -13.59
N GLY A 90 1.12 17.93 -13.71
CA GLY A 90 0.83 19.01 -14.62
C GLY A 90 1.15 20.36 -13.99
N SER A 91 0.30 21.36 -14.22
CA SER A 91 0.51 22.69 -13.65
C SER A 91 -0.77 23.09 -12.97
N ASP A 92 -0.82 22.80 -11.68
CA ASP A 92 -2.05 22.86 -10.90
C ASP A 92 -2.12 24.14 -10.06
N THR A 93 -3.33 24.56 -9.71
CA THR A 93 -3.58 25.65 -8.77
C THR A 93 -4.32 25.10 -7.57
N VAL A 94 -3.74 25.25 -6.39
CA VAL A 94 -4.21 24.58 -5.16
C VAL A 94 -4.39 25.57 -4.03
N SER A 95 -5.51 25.48 -3.32
CA SER A 95 -5.77 26.17 -2.04
C SER A 95 -6.12 25.13 -0.99
N GLY A 96 -5.53 25.23 0.19
CA GLY A 96 -5.96 24.43 1.35
C GLY A 96 -7.21 25.02 1.99
N GLY A 97 -7.24 26.34 2.11
CA GLY A 97 -8.34 27.07 2.73
C GLY A 97 -8.05 27.34 4.20
N THR A 98 -8.95 26.91 5.09
CA THR A 98 -8.81 27.07 6.54
C THR A 98 -8.61 25.73 7.22
N GLY A 99 -7.60 25.66 8.09
CA GLY A 99 -7.27 24.47 8.87
C GLY A 99 -5.76 24.25 8.81
N ASP A 100 -5.30 23.05 9.16
CA ASP A 100 -3.90 22.66 9.05
C ASP A 100 -3.74 21.66 7.88
N ASP A 101 -3.40 22.16 6.70
CA ASP A 101 -3.48 21.39 5.45
C ASP A 101 -2.15 20.72 5.05
N ILE A 102 -2.26 19.68 4.22
CA ILE A 102 -1.12 18.95 3.68
C ILE A 102 -1.15 18.95 2.15
N PHE A 103 -0.18 19.65 1.56
CA PHE A 103 0.04 19.68 0.11
C PHE A 103 1.11 18.66 -0.27
N ALA A 104 0.75 17.62 -1.00
CA ALA A 104 1.67 16.57 -1.42
C ALA A 104 2.39 16.93 -2.73
N ILE A 105 3.72 16.85 -2.71
CA ILE A 105 4.57 17.00 -3.90
C ILE A 105 5.41 15.74 -4.12
N ALA A 106 5.58 15.36 -5.37
CA ALA A 106 6.25 14.13 -5.79
C ALA A 106 7.22 14.42 -6.94
N LYS A 107 8.16 13.50 -7.19
CA LYS A 107 8.99 13.60 -8.40
C LYS A 107 8.10 13.37 -9.62
N GLY A 108 8.17 14.26 -10.60
CA GLY A 108 7.31 14.23 -11.77
C GLY A 108 5.93 14.83 -11.56
N SER A 109 5.63 15.47 -10.42
CA SER A 109 4.40 16.25 -10.26
C SER A 109 4.48 17.57 -11.03
N GLY A 110 5.67 18.17 -11.11
CA GLY A 110 5.92 19.41 -11.81
C GLY A 110 6.69 19.24 -13.12
N GLY A 111 7.54 20.23 -13.44
CA GLY A 111 8.17 20.28 -14.77
C GLY A 111 9.47 21.08 -14.86
N PRO A 112 9.99 21.26 -16.08
CA PRO A 112 11.33 21.83 -16.30
C PRO A 112 11.38 23.35 -16.07
N THR A 113 10.25 24.01 -15.79
CA THR A 113 10.17 25.47 -15.61
C THR A 113 9.29 25.83 -14.41
N VAL A 114 9.44 27.05 -13.88
CA VAL A 114 8.57 27.57 -12.81
C VAL A 114 7.09 27.62 -13.23
N ALA A 115 6.79 27.78 -14.53
CA ALA A 115 5.42 27.82 -15.03
C ALA A 115 4.72 26.44 -15.09
N THR A 116 5.48 25.38 -14.89
CA THR A 116 5.01 23.99 -14.88
C THR A 116 5.13 23.39 -13.48
N ALA A 117 5.19 24.23 -12.45
CA ALA A 117 5.19 23.81 -11.05
C ALA A 117 3.83 24.10 -10.44
N ASP A 118 3.44 23.31 -9.45
CA ASP A 118 2.15 23.47 -8.78
C ASP A 118 2.12 24.80 -8.04
N TYR A 119 1.04 25.54 -8.16
CA TYR A 119 0.86 26.84 -7.54
C TYR A 119 -0.03 26.71 -6.30
N ILE A 120 0.59 26.76 -5.12
CA ILE A 120 -0.12 26.71 -3.84
C ILE A 120 -0.42 28.15 -3.40
N ALA A 121 -1.70 28.50 -3.40
CA ALA A 121 -2.21 29.86 -3.33
C ALA A 121 -2.15 30.49 -1.92
N ASP A 122 -2.26 29.68 -0.87
CA ASP A 122 -2.52 30.14 0.50
C ASP A 122 -1.71 29.42 1.59
N PHE A 123 -0.57 28.84 1.22
CA PHE A 123 0.29 28.12 2.17
C PHE A 123 0.63 28.95 3.41
N GLY A 124 0.32 28.43 4.59
CA GLY A 124 0.55 29.06 5.89
C GLY A 124 -0.68 29.72 6.50
N ASN A 125 -1.89 29.48 5.97
CA ASN A 125 -3.10 29.51 6.79
C ASN A 125 -3.00 28.33 7.77
N GLY A 126 -3.24 28.53 9.07
CA GLY A 126 -2.97 27.47 10.06
C GLY A 126 -1.51 26.99 10.09
N ASN A 127 -1.29 25.69 10.30
CA ASN A 127 0.03 25.04 10.42
C ASN A 127 0.40 24.14 9.23
N ASP A 128 0.05 24.56 8.01
CA ASP A 128 0.26 23.80 6.78
C ASP A 128 1.62 23.11 6.63
N LYS A 129 1.60 22.01 5.88
CA LYS A 129 2.76 21.18 5.58
C LYS A 129 2.83 20.82 4.09
N ILE A 130 4.05 20.71 3.61
CA ILE A 130 4.35 20.08 2.33
C ILE A 130 4.75 18.64 2.58
N ARG A 131 3.99 17.69 2.04
CA ARG A 131 4.33 16.28 2.10
C ARG A 131 5.26 15.91 0.95
N LEU A 132 6.41 15.34 1.27
CA LEU A 132 7.39 14.86 0.29
C LEU A 132 7.15 13.39 -0.01
N LEU A 133 6.89 13.08 -1.28
CA LEU A 133 6.67 11.72 -1.78
C LEU A 133 7.86 11.22 -2.61
N ASP A 134 7.80 9.96 -3.05
CA ASP A 134 8.79 9.38 -3.99
C ASP A 134 10.25 9.49 -3.58
N GLY A 135 10.47 9.37 -2.26
CA GLY A 135 11.78 9.40 -1.65
C GLY A 135 12.44 10.78 -1.70
N LEU A 136 11.70 11.85 -2.03
CA LEU A 136 12.16 13.22 -1.81
C LEU A 136 12.36 13.46 -0.31
N THR A 137 13.48 14.08 0.02
CA THR A 137 13.78 14.58 1.35
C THR A 137 13.95 16.09 1.32
N PHE A 138 13.83 16.76 2.46
CA PHE A 138 14.07 18.21 2.54
C PHE A 138 15.46 18.59 2.01
N GLU A 139 16.45 17.73 2.22
CA GLU A 139 17.82 17.86 1.75
C GLU A 139 17.93 17.83 0.22
N ASP A 140 16.99 17.19 -0.47
CA ASP A 140 16.91 17.14 -1.93
C ASP A 140 16.34 18.44 -2.52
N LEU A 141 15.83 19.37 -1.71
CA LEU A 141 15.13 20.55 -2.19
C LEU A 141 16.03 21.79 -2.26
N ASN A 142 15.98 22.49 -3.38
CA ASN A 142 16.41 23.86 -3.53
C ASN A 142 15.21 24.78 -3.30
N ILE A 143 15.26 25.57 -2.22
CA ILE A 143 14.19 26.47 -1.80
C ILE A 143 14.69 27.90 -2.01
N GLN A 144 14.02 28.64 -2.88
CA GLN A 144 14.50 29.94 -3.33
C GLN A 144 13.35 30.94 -3.54
N PRO A 145 13.61 32.26 -3.51
CA PRO A 145 12.59 33.23 -3.86
C PRO A 145 12.06 33.01 -5.27
N GLY A 146 10.74 33.11 -5.43
CA GLY A 146 10.08 33.11 -6.72
C GLY A 146 10.15 34.46 -7.44
N THR A 147 9.60 34.50 -8.66
CA THR A 147 9.55 35.72 -9.48
C THR A 147 8.45 36.68 -9.05
N ASN A 148 7.42 36.19 -8.36
CA ASN A 148 6.35 37.01 -7.83
C ASN A 148 6.76 37.58 -6.45
N PRO A 149 6.32 38.79 -6.08
CA PRO A 149 6.51 39.31 -4.72
C PRO A 149 5.97 38.32 -3.67
N ASN A 150 6.76 38.10 -2.63
CA ASN A 150 6.45 37.17 -1.54
C ASN A 150 6.05 35.78 -2.06
N SER A 151 6.90 35.17 -2.89
CA SER A 151 6.71 33.79 -3.32
C SER A 151 7.96 32.95 -3.10
N THR A 152 7.78 31.66 -2.90
CA THR A 152 8.85 30.67 -2.74
C THR A 152 8.73 29.61 -3.81
N VAL A 153 9.85 29.26 -4.43
CA VAL A 153 9.95 28.17 -5.40
C VAL A 153 10.67 27.00 -4.74
N ILE A 154 10.10 25.81 -4.87
CA ILE A 154 10.65 24.54 -4.41
C ILE A 154 11.03 23.72 -5.64
N GLN A 155 12.29 23.33 -5.71
CA GLN A 155 12.86 22.62 -6.86
C GLN A 155 13.64 21.38 -6.38
N ASP A 156 13.53 20.26 -7.09
CA ASP A 156 14.40 19.09 -6.88
C ASP A 156 15.82 19.43 -7.34
N LYS A 157 16.80 19.35 -6.44
CA LYS A 157 18.22 19.60 -6.72
C LYS A 157 18.82 18.61 -7.71
N LEU A 158 18.36 17.37 -7.69
CA LEU A 158 18.95 16.29 -8.48
C LEU A 158 18.53 16.38 -9.94
N THR A 159 17.23 16.61 -10.17
CA THR A 159 16.65 16.64 -11.52
C THR A 159 16.57 18.05 -12.10
N GLY A 160 16.52 19.08 -11.24
CA GLY A 160 16.23 20.45 -11.63
C GLY A 160 14.73 20.71 -11.86
N GLU A 161 13.87 19.74 -11.56
CA GLU A 161 12.42 19.86 -11.68
C GLU A 161 11.86 20.88 -10.69
N TYR A 162 11.00 21.78 -11.16
CA TYR A 162 10.27 22.72 -10.31
C TYR A 162 9.00 22.03 -9.83
N LEU A 163 8.92 21.81 -8.52
CA LEU A 163 7.87 21.01 -7.89
C LEU A 163 6.68 21.88 -7.49
N ALA A 164 6.93 23.00 -6.79
CA ALA A 164 5.87 23.89 -6.33
C ALA A 164 6.31 25.35 -6.19
N VAL A 165 5.34 26.25 -6.28
CA VAL A 165 5.42 27.67 -5.96
C VAL A 165 4.45 27.96 -4.83
N LEU A 166 4.97 28.46 -3.71
CA LEU A 166 4.17 28.94 -2.58
C LEU A 166 3.93 30.43 -2.74
N GLN A 167 2.67 30.83 -2.94
CA GLN A 167 2.31 32.23 -2.99
C GLN A 167 2.12 32.81 -1.59
N GLY A 168 2.54 34.06 -1.38
CA GLY A 168 2.41 34.75 -0.10
C GLY A 168 3.51 34.41 0.91
N VAL A 169 4.40 33.47 0.58
CA VAL A 169 5.40 32.94 1.51
C VAL A 169 6.81 33.32 1.07
N ASN A 170 7.58 33.89 1.99
CA ASN A 170 8.99 34.20 1.75
C ASN A 170 9.87 32.98 2.00
N SER A 171 10.87 32.76 1.15
CA SER A 171 11.66 31.53 1.19
C SER A 171 12.52 31.40 2.46
N ASP A 172 12.76 32.51 3.17
CA ASP A 172 13.50 32.55 4.42
C ASP A 172 12.67 32.11 5.65
N THR A 173 11.34 32.07 5.53
CA THR A 173 10.44 31.53 6.57
C THR A 173 10.27 30.02 6.44
N ILE A 174 10.50 29.48 5.25
CA ILE A 174 10.41 28.04 4.98
C ILE A 174 11.62 27.30 5.54
N ASN A 175 11.34 26.31 6.38
CA ASN A 175 12.34 25.43 6.98
C ASN A 175 11.81 24.00 7.08
N ARG A 176 12.61 23.07 7.63
CA ARG A 176 12.25 21.65 7.74
C ARG A 176 10.89 21.39 8.39
N ASN A 177 10.44 22.24 9.33
CA ASN A 177 9.16 22.05 10.01
C ASN A 177 7.94 22.35 9.13
N ASN A 178 8.14 22.97 7.97
CA ASN A 178 7.11 23.15 6.95
C ASN A 178 6.95 21.90 6.07
N PHE A 179 7.77 20.87 6.26
CA PHE A 179 7.73 19.65 5.46
C PHE A 179 7.43 18.45 6.34
N THR A 180 6.75 17.47 5.74
CA THR A 180 6.38 16.21 6.38
C THR A 180 6.57 15.06 5.41
N THR A 181 6.71 13.84 5.94
CA THR A 181 6.48 12.60 5.19
C THR A 181 5.23 11.88 5.72
N GLN A 182 4.55 12.48 6.70
CA GLN A 182 3.50 11.93 7.54
C GLN A 182 2.14 12.57 7.21
N ILE A 183 1.03 11.86 7.44
CA ILE A 183 -0.30 12.16 6.86
C ILE A 183 -1.32 12.68 7.86
N SER A 184 -1.31 12.23 9.13
CA SER A 184 -2.56 12.22 9.92
C SER A 184 -2.47 12.77 11.34
N GLY A 185 -1.29 13.15 11.81
CA GLY A 185 -1.07 13.42 13.23
C GLY A 185 -1.19 12.17 14.14
N ASN A 186 -1.63 11.02 13.61
CA ASN A 186 -1.66 9.74 14.29
C ASN A 186 -0.31 9.02 14.14
N ALA A 187 0.39 8.82 15.26
CA ALA A 187 1.72 8.22 15.27
C ALA A 187 1.78 6.84 14.58
N VAL A 188 0.72 6.03 14.64
CA VAL A 188 0.73 4.70 13.99
C VAL A 188 0.77 4.83 12.47
N LEU A 189 -0.06 5.70 11.90
CA LEU A 189 -0.13 5.91 10.45
C LEU A 189 1.16 6.57 9.92
N ASP A 190 1.69 7.52 10.70
CA ASP A 190 2.95 8.21 10.45
C ASP A 190 4.15 7.22 10.35
N TRP A 191 4.20 6.24 11.27
CA TRP A 191 5.23 5.20 11.25
C TRP A 191 4.95 4.08 10.25
N ASN A 192 3.68 3.81 9.92
CA ASN A 192 3.33 2.93 8.79
C ASN A 192 3.86 3.50 7.47
N THR A 193 3.65 4.79 7.21
CA THR A 193 4.20 5.46 6.02
C THR A 193 5.73 5.36 5.97
N THR A 194 6.40 5.58 7.11
CA THR A 194 7.87 5.44 7.22
C THR A 194 8.34 4.00 6.91
N LEU A 195 7.59 2.99 7.37
CA LEU A 195 7.85 1.58 7.09
C LEU A 195 7.65 1.25 5.60
N LEU A 196 6.58 1.74 4.97
CA LEU A 196 6.32 1.53 3.54
C LEU A 196 7.44 2.13 2.67
N ASP A 197 7.92 3.33 3.01
CA ASP A 197 9.07 3.95 2.36
C ASP A 197 10.37 3.15 2.54
N ALA A 198 10.57 2.56 3.72
CA ALA A 198 11.73 1.71 3.98
C ALA A 198 11.71 0.45 3.10
N VAL A 199 10.55 -0.19 2.98
CA VAL A 199 10.33 -1.38 2.14
C VAL A 199 10.62 -1.06 0.68
N ARG A 200 10.09 0.05 0.18
CA ARG A 200 10.28 0.57 -1.17
C ARG A 200 11.74 0.87 -1.47
N THR A 201 12.38 1.67 -0.61
CA THR A 201 13.79 2.07 -0.74
C THR A 201 14.72 0.84 -0.76
N ALA A 202 14.43 -0.17 0.06
CA ALA A 202 15.22 -1.39 0.12
C ALA A 202 14.86 -2.42 -0.96
N SER A 203 13.82 -2.18 -1.77
CA SER A 203 13.27 -3.15 -2.72
C SER A 203 13.03 -4.52 -2.07
N THR A 204 12.46 -4.50 -0.85
CA THR A 204 12.30 -5.71 -0.03
C THR A 204 11.38 -6.70 -0.71
N ALA A 205 11.78 -7.98 -0.80
CA ALA A 205 10.93 -9.00 -1.39
C ALA A 205 9.63 -9.22 -0.58
N PRO A 206 8.48 -9.53 -1.23
CA PRO A 206 7.18 -9.64 -0.56
C PRO A 206 7.14 -10.48 0.73
N PRO A 207 7.70 -11.71 0.79
CA PRO A 207 7.66 -12.49 2.02
C PRO A 207 8.40 -11.80 3.17
N LEU A 208 9.59 -11.24 2.91
CA LEU A 208 10.36 -10.52 3.91
C LEU A 208 9.70 -9.19 4.31
N ALA A 209 9.06 -8.50 3.37
CA ALA A 209 8.32 -7.27 3.62
C ALA A 209 7.17 -7.52 4.63
N SER A 210 6.32 -8.53 4.38
CA SER A 210 5.21 -8.88 5.29
C SER A 210 5.69 -9.20 6.70
N ARG A 211 6.78 -9.98 6.84
CA ARG A 211 7.39 -10.28 8.15
C ARG A 211 7.89 -9.02 8.85
N ASN A 212 8.57 -8.14 8.13
CA ASN A 212 9.11 -6.91 8.69
C ASN A 212 7.98 -5.99 9.18
N MET A 213 6.91 -5.87 8.41
CA MET A 213 5.74 -5.09 8.80
C MET A 213 5.05 -5.68 10.04
N ALA A 214 4.91 -7.01 10.11
CA ALA A 214 4.35 -7.70 11.27
C ALA A 214 5.17 -7.46 12.54
N MET A 215 6.50 -7.44 12.45
CA MET A 215 7.36 -7.12 13.59
C MET A 215 7.20 -5.68 14.07
N VAL A 216 7.18 -4.71 13.15
CA VAL A 216 7.01 -3.29 13.50
C VAL A 216 5.66 -3.07 14.17
N HIS A 217 4.57 -3.54 13.54
CA HIS A 217 3.22 -3.30 14.04
C HIS A 217 2.88 -4.12 15.29
N ALA A 218 3.44 -5.32 15.47
CA ALA A 218 3.33 -6.03 16.75
C ALA A 218 4.03 -5.28 17.90
N ALA A 219 5.20 -4.69 17.65
CA ALA A 219 5.91 -3.90 18.64
C ALA A 219 5.15 -2.61 19.00
N ILE A 220 4.60 -1.91 18.00
CA ILE A 220 3.73 -0.75 18.21
C ILE A 220 2.51 -1.14 19.03
N TYR A 221 1.79 -2.19 18.61
CA TYR A 221 0.57 -2.65 19.27
C TYR A 221 0.80 -3.02 20.73
N ASP A 222 1.77 -3.88 21.03
CA ASP A 222 2.02 -4.30 22.42
C ASP A 222 2.51 -3.13 23.29
N SER A 223 3.14 -2.10 22.69
CA SER A 223 3.52 -0.88 23.41
C SER A 223 2.32 -0.02 23.78
N VAL A 224 1.44 0.24 22.81
CA VAL A 224 0.20 1.02 23.01
C VAL A 224 -0.74 0.27 23.95
N ASN A 225 -0.97 -1.01 23.71
CA ASN A 225 -1.89 -1.82 24.50
C ASN A 225 -1.39 -2.10 25.92
N SER A 226 -0.07 -2.04 26.17
CA SER A 226 0.48 -2.06 27.54
C SER A 226 0.06 -0.83 28.37
N ILE A 227 -0.23 0.30 27.71
CA ILE A 227 -0.73 1.54 28.32
C ILE A 227 -2.26 1.53 28.38
N SER A 228 -2.92 1.41 27.22
CA SER A 228 -4.39 1.53 27.11
C SER A 228 -5.14 0.35 27.73
N LYS A 229 -4.54 -0.86 27.66
CA LYS A 229 -5.16 -2.13 28.08
C LYS A 229 -6.54 -2.36 27.44
N LYS A 230 -6.78 -1.78 26.26
CA LYS A 230 -8.07 -1.84 25.52
C LYS A 230 -8.34 -3.25 25.00
N TYR A 231 -7.30 -4.00 24.65
CA TYR A 231 -7.36 -5.31 24.02
C TYR A 231 -6.44 -6.32 24.69
N SER A 232 -6.51 -7.59 24.30
CA SER A 232 -5.56 -8.62 24.72
C SER A 232 -4.15 -8.44 24.10
N PRO A 233 -3.05 -8.61 24.86
CA PRO A 233 -1.70 -8.47 24.30
C PRO A 233 -1.39 -9.55 23.26
N TYR A 234 -0.53 -9.24 22.28
CA TYR A 234 -0.06 -10.22 21.30
C TYR A 234 0.92 -11.20 21.94
N ARG A 235 2.11 -10.73 22.34
CA ARG A 235 3.16 -11.57 22.93
C ARG A 235 3.89 -10.90 24.08
N VAL A 236 3.89 -9.58 24.12
CA VAL A 236 4.56 -8.77 25.14
C VAL A 236 3.49 -7.97 25.88
N SER A 237 3.48 -8.09 27.20
CA SER A 237 2.64 -7.26 28.06
C SER A 237 3.49 -6.79 29.22
N ILE A 238 3.67 -5.48 29.33
CA ILE A 238 4.46 -4.84 30.37
C ILE A 238 3.52 -3.92 31.12
N ASP A 239 3.56 -3.92 32.45
CA ASP A 239 2.81 -2.93 33.22
C ASP A 239 3.42 -1.54 33.00
N ALA A 240 2.78 -0.76 32.14
CA ALA A 240 3.22 0.59 31.81
C ALA A 240 3.10 1.53 33.03
N PRO A 241 4.06 2.46 33.21
CA PRO A 241 3.91 3.53 34.18
C PRO A 241 2.64 4.34 33.94
N ALA A 242 1.95 4.72 35.02
CA ALA A 242 0.73 5.52 34.91
C ALA A 242 1.02 6.86 34.20
N GLY A 243 0.28 7.12 33.12
CA GLY A 243 0.43 8.35 32.31
C GLY A 243 1.59 8.32 31.31
N ALA A 244 2.17 7.17 30.99
CA ALA A 244 3.08 7.03 29.85
C ALA A 244 2.38 7.46 28.55
N SER A 245 3.10 8.16 27.65
CA SER A 245 2.55 8.60 26.36
C SER A 245 2.57 7.46 25.34
N GLU A 246 1.42 7.21 24.73
CA GLU A 246 1.24 6.18 23.69
C GLU A 246 1.92 6.56 22.38
N GLU A 247 1.93 7.84 22.03
CA GLU A 247 2.62 8.39 20.86
C GLU A 247 4.13 8.21 21.00
N ALA A 248 4.68 8.49 22.19
CA ALA A 248 6.10 8.30 22.48
C ALA A 248 6.49 6.81 22.45
N ALA A 249 5.63 5.93 22.98
CA ALA A 249 5.83 4.49 22.94
C ALA A 249 5.76 3.94 21.52
N THR A 250 4.77 4.38 20.73
CA THR A 250 4.63 4.05 19.30
C THR A 250 5.88 4.43 18.53
N ALA A 251 6.33 5.68 18.65
CA ALA A 251 7.48 6.18 17.91
C ALA A 251 8.78 5.44 18.28
N ALA A 252 9.00 5.19 19.57
CA ALA A 252 10.17 4.48 20.04
C ALA A 252 10.18 3.00 19.62
N ALA A 253 9.02 2.32 19.68
CA ALA A 253 8.90 0.93 19.26
C ALA A 253 9.11 0.75 17.75
N ALA A 254 8.49 1.63 16.95
CA ALA A 254 8.61 1.65 15.49
C ALA A 254 10.05 1.91 15.07
N HIS A 255 10.67 2.98 15.59
CA HIS A 255 12.06 3.33 15.33
C HIS A 255 13.01 2.17 15.65
N ARG A 256 12.91 1.63 16.86
CA ARG A 256 13.81 0.57 17.35
C ARG A 256 13.74 -0.67 16.45
N THR A 257 12.53 -1.05 16.05
CA THR A 257 12.30 -2.20 15.16
C THR A 257 12.79 -1.92 13.74
N LEU A 258 12.49 -0.74 13.18
CA LEU A 258 12.94 -0.34 11.84
C LEU A 258 14.46 -0.25 11.72
N VAL A 259 15.16 0.32 12.71
CA VAL A 259 16.63 0.35 12.73
C VAL A 259 17.21 -1.06 12.75
N SER A 260 16.59 -2.00 13.46
CA SER A 260 17.03 -3.40 13.47
C SER A 260 16.81 -4.10 12.13
N LEU A 261 15.73 -3.78 11.41
CA LEU A 261 15.35 -4.44 10.16
C LEU A 261 16.02 -3.81 8.92
N TYR A 262 16.24 -2.50 8.94
CA TYR A 262 16.75 -1.69 7.84
C TYR A 262 17.90 -0.77 8.29
N PRO A 263 19.02 -1.31 8.81
CA PRO A 263 20.09 -0.50 9.43
C PRO A 263 20.72 0.52 8.47
N ALA A 264 20.73 0.25 7.16
CA ALA A 264 21.22 1.20 6.15
C ALA A 264 20.39 2.49 6.05
N GLN A 265 19.16 2.50 6.59
CA GLN A 265 18.24 3.63 6.60
C GLN A 265 18.13 4.29 7.99
N ALA A 266 18.96 3.91 8.96
CA ALA A 266 18.87 4.37 10.35
C ALA A 266 18.78 5.89 10.50
N GLY A 267 19.57 6.66 9.73
CA GLY A 267 19.51 8.13 9.77
C GLY A 267 18.15 8.72 9.38
N LYS A 268 17.40 8.08 8.47
CA LYS A 268 16.02 8.48 8.15
C LYS A 268 15.08 8.23 9.33
N PHE A 269 15.24 7.09 9.99
CA PHE A 269 14.42 6.74 11.14
C PHE A 269 14.74 7.62 12.35
N ASP A 270 16.01 7.96 12.57
CA ASP A 270 16.41 8.90 13.63
C ASP A 270 15.75 10.27 13.44
N ALA A 271 15.70 10.77 12.21
CA ALA A 271 14.99 12.01 11.87
C ALA A 271 13.47 11.88 12.10
N ALA A 272 12.85 10.78 11.67
CA ALA A 272 11.43 10.53 11.90
C ALA A 272 11.07 10.42 13.40
N LEU A 273 11.95 9.82 14.21
CA LEU A 273 11.82 9.76 15.67
C LEU A 273 11.92 11.15 16.29
N GLN A 274 12.89 11.95 15.86
CA GLN A 274 13.02 13.33 16.34
C GLN A 274 11.76 14.15 16.05
N SER A 275 11.25 14.07 14.81
CA SER A 275 10.02 14.76 14.41
C SER A 275 8.80 14.29 15.20
N SER A 276 8.66 12.97 15.41
CA SER A 276 7.55 12.41 16.19
C SER A 276 7.59 12.88 17.65
N LEU A 277 8.76 12.81 18.29
CA LEU A 277 8.92 13.18 19.70
C LEU A 277 8.83 14.70 19.93
N ALA A 278 9.12 15.53 18.94
CA ALA A 278 8.99 16.99 19.06
C ALA A 278 7.53 17.43 19.28
N LYS A 279 6.56 16.64 18.82
CA LYS A 279 5.12 16.89 19.01
C LYS A 279 4.65 16.63 20.45
N ILE A 280 5.46 15.97 21.28
CA ILE A 280 5.08 15.50 22.62
C ILE A 280 5.74 16.38 23.69
N PRO A 281 4.98 16.93 24.67
CA PRO A 281 5.54 17.72 25.75
C PRO A 281 6.63 16.99 26.53
N ASP A 282 7.70 17.71 26.86
CA ASP A 282 8.78 17.15 27.67
C ASP A 282 8.29 16.84 29.09
N GLY A 283 8.62 15.65 29.58
CA GLY A 283 8.22 15.21 30.91
C GLY A 283 8.29 13.71 31.11
N LYS A 284 7.84 13.27 32.29
CA LYS A 284 7.88 11.86 32.69
C LYS A 284 7.06 10.95 31.76
N ALA A 285 5.88 11.43 31.33
CA ALA A 285 5.01 10.71 30.39
C ALA A 285 5.73 10.32 29.10
N LYS A 286 6.44 11.27 28.47
CA LYS A 286 7.24 11.06 27.26
C LYS A 286 8.40 10.11 27.49
N GLN A 287 9.15 10.29 28.59
CA GLN A 287 10.28 9.42 28.95
C GLN A 287 9.84 7.97 29.17
N ASP A 288 8.72 7.78 29.87
CA ASP A 288 8.15 6.46 30.14
C ASP A 288 7.64 5.78 28.89
N GLY A 289 6.98 6.53 28.00
CA GLY A 289 6.55 6.04 26.70
C GLY A 289 7.76 5.56 25.88
N ILE A 290 8.81 6.37 25.76
CA ILE A 290 10.03 5.99 25.02
C ILE A 290 10.64 4.69 25.59
N ALA A 291 10.81 4.63 26.91
CA ALA A 291 11.42 3.47 27.56
C ALA A 291 10.58 2.18 27.36
N LEU A 292 9.25 2.30 27.49
CA LEU A 292 8.33 1.20 27.24
C LEU A 292 8.42 0.71 25.80
N GLY A 293 8.33 1.62 24.82
CA GLY A 293 8.38 1.27 23.40
C GLY A 293 9.67 0.56 23.01
N GLN A 294 10.81 1.02 23.52
CA GLN A 294 12.11 0.35 23.32
C GLN A 294 12.13 -1.06 23.93
N GLN A 295 11.61 -1.22 25.15
CA GLN A 295 11.59 -2.51 25.84
C GLN A 295 10.69 -3.54 25.14
N VAL A 296 9.52 -3.12 24.65
CA VAL A 296 8.61 -3.98 23.88
C VAL A 296 9.25 -4.36 22.56
N ALA A 297 9.81 -3.40 21.82
CA ALA A 297 10.49 -3.67 20.55
C ALA A 297 11.65 -4.65 20.71
N ASP A 298 12.49 -4.50 21.73
CA ASP A 298 13.59 -5.42 22.01
C ASP A 298 13.09 -6.87 22.26
N GLN A 299 11.94 -7.04 22.93
CA GLN A 299 11.34 -8.36 23.14
C GLN A 299 10.77 -8.97 21.85
N ILE A 300 10.11 -8.18 20.99
CA ILE A 300 9.62 -8.64 19.69
C ILE A 300 10.79 -9.00 18.76
N ILE A 301 11.85 -8.18 18.71
CA ILE A 301 13.08 -8.49 17.96
C ILE A 301 13.70 -9.79 18.46
N SER A 302 13.80 -9.97 19.77
CA SER A 302 14.35 -11.18 20.39
C SER A 302 13.51 -12.42 20.03
N LEU A 303 12.18 -12.33 20.13
CA LEU A 303 11.23 -13.38 19.77
C LEU A 303 11.44 -13.85 18.32
N ARG A 304 11.79 -12.94 17.42
CA ARG A 304 11.95 -13.21 15.98
C ARG A 304 13.40 -13.43 15.55
N SER A 305 14.37 -13.44 16.47
CA SER A 305 15.80 -13.58 16.16
C SER A 305 16.20 -14.97 15.63
N THR A 306 15.39 -15.99 15.90
CA THR A 306 15.64 -17.40 15.54
C THR A 306 14.48 -18.05 14.78
N ASP A 307 13.64 -17.23 14.14
CA ASP A 307 12.40 -17.68 13.51
C ASP A 307 12.56 -18.39 12.15
N GLY A 308 13.80 -18.72 11.76
CA GLY A 308 14.09 -19.52 10.57
C GLY A 308 14.38 -18.73 9.30
N ILE A 309 14.30 -17.39 9.29
CA ILE A 309 14.54 -16.61 8.05
C ILE A 309 15.94 -16.79 7.46
N THR A 310 16.96 -17.02 8.30
CA THR A 310 18.35 -17.19 7.88
C THR A 310 18.68 -18.62 7.47
N LYS A 311 17.72 -19.55 7.54
CA LYS A 311 17.92 -20.94 7.13
C LYS A 311 18.23 -20.98 5.63
N VAL A 312 19.40 -21.53 5.29
CA VAL A 312 19.79 -21.74 3.90
C VAL A 312 19.21 -23.07 3.42
N VAL A 313 18.31 -23.01 2.43
CA VAL A 313 17.79 -24.18 1.72
C VAL A 313 18.30 -24.16 0.29
N GLN A 314 19.05 -25.20 -0.09
CA GLN A 314 19.51 -25.37 -1.46
C GLN A 314 18.36 -25.94 -2.31
N TYR A 315 17.73 -25.07 -3.10
CA TYR A 315 16.71 -25.49 -4.05
C TYR A 315 17.36 -25.92 -5.37
N THR A 316 17.01 -27.13 -5.84
CA THR A 316 17.42 -27.65 -7.15
C THR A 316 16.18 -27.81 -8.02
N PRO A 317 16.03 -27.05 -9.12
CA PRO A 317 14.90 -27.20 -10.03
C PRO A 317 14.80 -28.64 -10.56
N LYS A 318 13.59 -29.19 -10.53
CA LYS A 318 13.29 -30.47 -11.17
C LYS A 318 13.09 -30.26 -12.68
N THR A 319 13.33 -31.29 -13.48
CA THR A 319 13.26 -31.23 -14.96
C THR A 319 12.04 -31.94 -15.55
N GLU A 320 11.21 -32.52 -14.69
CA GLU A 320 9.99 -33.24 -15.08
C GLU A 320 8.84 -32.26 -15.39
N PRO A 321 7.98 -32.54 -16.39
CA PRO A 321 6.85 -31.69 -16.73
C PRO A 321 6.00 -31.31 -15.51
N GLY A 322 5.53 -30.08 -15.46
CA GLY A 322 4.83 -29.53 -14.30
C GLY A 322 5.73 -28.92 -13.21
N SER A 323 7.04 -29.16 -13.23
CA SER A 323 7.95 -28.64 -12.21
C SER A 323 8.45 -27.23 -12.49
N TRP A 324 8.55 -26.40 -11.45
CA TRP A 324 9.09 -25.06 -11.56
C TRP A 324 10.58 -25.07 -11.90
N VAL A 325 10.91 -24.26 -12.90
CA VAL A 325 12.26 -23.93 -13.34
C VAL A 325 12.41 -22.40 -13.40
N PRO A 326 13.64 -21.86 -13.29
CA PRO A 326 13.89 -20.44 -13.50
C PRO A 326 13.33 -19.95 -14.85
N THR A 327 12.66 -18.80 -14.84
CA THR A 327 11.95 -18.27 -16.00
C THR A 327 12.66 -17.07 -16.63
N PRO A 328 12.53 -16.87 -17.96
CA PRO A 328 13.07 -15.68 -18.62
C PRO A 328 12.40 -14.39 -18.10
N PRO A 329 13.05 -13.22 -18.28
CA PRO A 329 14.36 -13.04 -18.94
C PRO A 329 15.56 -13.33 -18.02
N ALA A 330 15.40 -13.20 -16.70
CA ALA A 330 16.52 -13.21 -15.77
C ALA A 330 17.04 -14.62 -15.41
N LEU A 331 16.20 -15.65 -15.51
CA LEU A 331 16.52 -17.02 -15.06
C LEU A 331 17.03 -17.04 -13.61
N ALA A 332 16.44 -16.20 -12.75
CA ALA A 332 16.87 -16.04 -11.38
C ALA A 332 16.59 -17.28 -10.53
N ALA A 333 17.42 -17.49 -9.50
CA ALA A 333 17.26 -18.58 -8.54
C ALA A 333 15.95 -18.47 -7.75
N ALA A 334 15.49 -19.59 -7.21
CA ALA A 334 14.27 -19.65 -6.39
C ALA A 334 14.36 -18.67 -5.20
N LEU A 335 13.38 -17.77 -5.11
CA LEU A 335 13.30 -16.80 -4.03
C LEU A 335 12.75 -17.46 -2.76
N ALA A 336 13.55 -17.43 -1.71
CA ALA A 336 13.19 -17.83 -0.34
C ALA A 336 12.58 -19.25 -0.22
N PRO A 337 13.24 -20.31 -0.70
CA PRO A 337 12.72 -21.68 -0.65
C PRO A 337 12.41 -22.20 0.76
N GLN A 338 13.02 -21.62 1.78
CA GLN A 338 12.80 -21.96 3.19
C GLN A 338 11.55 -21.33 3.80
N TRP A 339 10.88 -20.40 3.11
CA TRP A 339 9.96 -19.46 3.78
C TRP A 339 8.74 -20.13 4.44
N GLY A 340 8.29 -21.27 3.92
CA GLY A 340 7.23 -22.07 4.53
C GLY A 340 7.58 -22.65 5.91
N GLU A 341 8.87 -22.66 6.26
CA GLU A 341 9.37 -23.14 7.55
C GLU A 341 9.67 -22.01 8.55
N VAL A 342 9.47 -20.75 8.16
CA VAL A 342 9.56 -19.62 9.08
C VAL A 342 8.52 -19.80 10.18
N THR A 343 8.90 -19.54 11.43
CA THR A 343 8.00 -19.66 12.58
C THR A 343 6.81 -18.72 12.37
N PRO A 344 5.56 -19.21 12.33
CA PRO A 344 4.42 -18.33 12.13
C PRO A 344 4.21 -17.36 13.30
N PHE A 345 3.45 -16.28 13.06
CA PHE A 345 3.07 -15.29 14.08
C PHE A 345 1.85 -15.77 14.87
N ALA A 346 0.81 -16.22 14.17
CA ALA A 346 -0.45 -16.71 14.73
C ALA A 346 -0.71 -18.20 14.45
N MET A 347 -0.45 -18.67 13.22
CA MET A 347 -0.59 -20.07 12.82
C MET A 347 0.33 -20.99 13.64
N THR A 348 0.03 -22.30 13.62
CA THR A 348 0.85 -23.32 14.27
C THR A 348 1.94 -23.88 13.36
N SER A 349 1.76 -23.81 12.03
CA SER A 349 2.72 -24.28 11.02
C SER A 349 2.39 -23.68 9.65
N GLY A 350 3.37 -23.59 8.75
CA GLY A 350 3.13 -23.14 7.37
C GLY A 350 2.10 -23.97 6.62
N SER A 351 1.98 -25.25 6.94
CA SER A 351 1.00 -26.14 6.30
C SER A 351 -0.43 -26.07 6.87
N GLN A 352 -0.70 -25.25 7.90
CA GLN A 352 -2.00 -25.23 8.59
C GLN A 352 -3.17 -24.94 7.64
N PHE A 353 -2.97 -24.00 6.70
CA PHE A 353 -3.97 -23.63 5.69
C PHE A 353 -3.51 -23.91 4.27
N ARG A 354 -2.59 -24.86 4.08
CA ARG A 354 -2.10 -25.26 2.75
C ARG A 354 -3.27 -25.87 1.94
N PRO A 355 -3.58 -25.33 0.74
CA PRO A 355 -4.59 -25.93 -0.13
C PRO A 355 -4.19 -27.32 -0.63
N SER A 356 -5.14 -28.08 -1.19
CA SER A 356 -4.94 -29.48 -1.63
C SER A 356 -3.97 -29.66 -2.81
N GLY A 357 -3.63 -28.60 -3.55
CA GLY A 357 -2.71 -28.62 -4.68
C GLY A 357 -3.34 -28.18 -6.01
N PRO A 358 -2.50 -27.95 -7.05
CA PRO A 358 -2.96 -27.56 -8.38
C PRO A 358 -3.70 -28.71 -9.10
N PRO A 359 -4.49 -28.41 -10.15
CA PRO A 359 -5.05 -29.44 -11.04
C PRO A 359 -3.96 -30.34 -11.64
N ALA A 360 -4.27 -31.62 -11.83
CA ALA A 360 -3.37 -32.56 -12.53
C ALA A 360 -3.16 -32.13 -13.99
N LEU A 361 -1.94 -32.30 -14.51
CA LEU A 361 -1.57 -31.82 -15.86
C LEU A 361 -2.45 -32.41 -16.97
N ASP A 362 -2.87 -33.66 -16.84
CA ASP A 362 -3.72 -34.36 -17.81
C ASP A 362 -5.23 -34.08 -17.63
N SER A 363 -5.60 -33.21 -16.69
CA SER A 363 -7.00 -32.90 -16.39
C SER A 363 -7.61 -31.86 -17.33
N ALA A 364 -8.94 -31.93 -17.52
CA ALA A 364 -9.68 -30.91 -18.27
C ALA A 364 -9.55 -29.51 -17.65
N LYS A 365 -9.54 -29.42 -16.31
CA LYS A 365 -9.39 -28.16 -15.59
C LYS A 365 -8.03 -27.51 -15.82
N TYR A 366 -6.95 -28.29 -15.85
CA TYR A 366 -5.63 -27.77 -16.20
C TYR A 366 -5.60 -27.20 -17.62
N ALA A 367 -6.17 -27.93 -18.59
CA ALA A 367 -6.23 -27.46 -19.98
C ALA A 367 -7.02 -26.16 -20.13
N GLU A 368 -8.16 -26.03 -19.44
CA GLU A 368 -8.96 -24.81 -19.41
C GLU A 368 -8.14 -23.62 -18.89
N GLU A 369 -7.45 -23.79 -17.76
CA GLU A 369 -6.65 -22.73 -17.15
C GLU A 369 -5.45 -22.33 -18.02
N VAL A 370 -4.75 -23.30 -18.63
CA VAL A 370 -3.64 -23.03 -19.55
C VAL A 370 -4.12 -22.26 -20.77
N ASN A 371 -5.22 -22.70 -21.40
CA ASN A 371 -5.73 -22.05 -22.60
C ASN A 371 -6.24 -20.64 -22.31
N TYR A 372 -6.93 -20.43 -21.17
CA TYR A 372 -7.36 -19.11 -20.73
C TYR A 372 -6.17 -18.15 -20.54
N VAL A 373 -5.13 -18.58 -19.80
CA VAL A 373 -3.94 -17.74 -19.57
C VAL A 373 -3.12 -17.54 -20.84
N LYS A 374 -3.06 -18.53 -21.73
CA LYS A 374 -2.40 -18.41 -23.03
C LYS A 374 -3.02 -17.29 -23.87
N GLU A 375 -4.34 -17.16 -23.83
CA GLU A 375 -5.09 -16.13 -24.53
C GLU A 375 -5.01 -14.77 -23.84
N ILE A 376 -5.42 -14.70 -22.57
CA ILE A 376 -5.58 -13.41 -21.86
C ILE A 376 -4.26 -12.88 -21.30
N GLY A 377 -3.28 -13.74 -21.04
CA GLY A 377 -2.03 -13.38 -20.33
C GLY A 377 -0.88 -13.00 -21.25
N LYS A 378 -1.02 -13.20 -22.56
CA LYS A 378 0.05 -12.95 -23.55
C LYS A 378 0.40 -11.46 -23.63
N SER A 379 1.67 -11.11 -23.77
CA SER A 379 2.13 -9.71 -23.84
C SER A 379 1.43 -8.89 -24.92
N ASP A 380 1.11 -9.51 -26.06
CA ASP A 380 0.43 -8.95 -27.23
C ASP A 380 -0.98 -9.54 -27.42
N SER A 381 -1.66 -9.89 -26.32
CA SER A 381 -3.04 -10.41 -26.38
C SER A 381 -3.97 -9.45 -27.13
N LEU A 382 -4.74 -10.01 -28.07
CA LEU A 382 -5.77 -9.27 -28.83
C LEU A 382 -7.16 -9.35 -28.19
N THR A 383 -7.31 -10.15 -27.13
CA THR A 383 -8.59 -10.40 -26.44
C THR A 383 -8.64 -9.81 -25.05
N ARG A 384 -7.48 -9.61 -24.39
CA ARG A 384 -7.40 -8.85 -23.14
C ARG A 384 -7.81 -7.40 -23.37
N THR A 385 -8.75 -6.91 -22.58
CA THR A 385 -9.23 -5.54 -22.68
C THR A 385 -8.17 -4.54 -22.18
N PRO A 386 -8.28 -3.25 -22.57
CA PRO A 386 -7.43 -2.20 -22.02
C PRO A 386 -7.48 -2.13 -20.49
N ASP A 387 -8.68 -2.23 -19.90
CA ASP A 387 -8.86 -2.20 -18.44
C ASP A 387 -8.22 -3.42 -17.76
N GLN A 388 -8.35 -4.63 -18.30
CA GLN A 388 -7.63 -5.81 -17.77
C GLN A 388 -6.10 -5.65 -17.81
N THR A 389 -5.59 -4.90 -18.80
CA THR A 389 -4.16 -4.53 -18.85
C THR A 389 -3.81 -3.52 -17.76
N ALA A 390 -4.69 -2.55 -17.49
CA ALA A 390 -4.53 -1.59 -16.40
C ALA A 390 -4.54 -2.30 -15.04
N ILE A 391 -5.51 -3.18 -14.79
CA ILE A 391 -5.61 -4.03 -13.59
C ILE A 391 -4.32 -4.84 -13.36
N ALA A 392 -3.80 -5.49 -14.41
CA ALA A 392 -2.55 -6.26 -14.31
C ALA A 392 -1.35 -5.41 -13.85
N LYS A 393 -1.28 -4.16 -14.32
CA LYS A 393 -0.20 -3.23 -13.97
C LYS A 393 -0.42 -2.61 -12.58
N PHE A 394 -1.65 -2.27 -12.24
CA PHE A 394 -2.03 -1.69 -10.96
C PHE A 394 -1.63 -2.59 -9.80
N TRP A 395 -1.99 -3.87 -9.87
CA TRP A 395 -1.65 -4.86 -8.86
C TRP A 395 -0.28 -5.51 -9.08
N ALA A 396 0.60 -4.97 -9.94
CA ALA A 396 1.87 -5.62 -10.27
C ALA A 396 2.82 -5.70 -9.07
N ASN A 397 2.91 -4.61 -8.29
CA ASN A 397 3.60 -4.51 -6.99
C ASN A 397 5.00 -5.15 -6.97
N GLY A 398 5.83 -4.80 -7.93
CA GLY A 398 7.18 -5.34 -8.11
C GLY A 398 8.21 -4.83 -7.10
N ALA A 399 9.47 -5.23 -7.26
CA ALA A 399 10.57 -4.67 -6.46
C ALA A 399 10.66 -3.14 -6.66
N GLY A 400 10.89 -2.40 -5.58
CA GLY A 400 10.90 -0.93 -5.61
C GLY A 400 9.51 -0.28 -5.51
N THR A 401 8.47 -1.07 -5.21
CA THR A 401 7.14 -0.62 -4.78
C THR A 401 6.94 -0.97 -3.30
N PHE A 402 5.74 -0.74 -2.75
CA PHE A 402 5.35 -1.27 -1.44
C PHE A 402 5.26 -2.81 -1.39
N THR A 403 5.31 -3.51 -2.52
CA THR A 403 4.99 -4.94 -2.67
C THR A 403 3.54 -5.26 -2.26
N PRO A 404 2.99 -6.45 -2.54
CA PRO A 404 1.59 -6.74 -2.23
C PRO A 404 1.17 -6.49 -0.77
N PRO A 405 1.91 -6.93 0.26
CA PRO A 405 1.51 -6.64 1.65
C PRO A 405 1.56 -5.14 1.99
N GLY A 406 2.55 -4.42 1.45
CA GLY A 406 2.64 -2.97 1.69
C GLY A 406 1.53 -2.17 0.99
N HIS A 407 1.07 -2.63 -0.17
CA HIS A 407 -0.08 -2.04 -0.85
C HIS A 407 -1.35 -2.17 0.02
N TRP A 408 -1.60 -3.34 0.61
CA TRP A 408 -2.70 -3.51 1.56
C TRP A 408 -2.54 -2.70 2.85
N ASN A 409 -1.31 -2.44 3.29
CA ASN A 409 -1.05 -1.48 4.38
C ASN A 409 -1.38 -0.03 3.98
N GLN A 410 -1.19 0.35 2.72
CA GLN A 410 -1.62 1.66 2.21
C GLN A 410 -3.15 1.75 2.18
N ILE A 411 -3.84 0.73 1.64
CA ILE A 411 -5.32 0.63 1.68
C ILE A 411 -5.82 0.72 3.13
N ALA A 412 -5.20 0.00 4.06
CA ALA A 412 -5.59 0.03 5.47
C ALA A 412 -5.40 1.39 6.12
N GLN A 413 -4.34 2.11 5.76
CA GLN A 413 -4.10 3.47 6.20
C GLN A 413 -5.22 4.40 5.73
N ASP A 414 -5.56 4.33 4.44
CA ASP A 414 -6.56 5.22 3.82
C ASP A 414 -7.99 4.90 4.28
N ALA A 415 -8.29 3.62 4.56
CA ALA A 415 -9.55 3.20 5.18
C ALA A 415 -9.64 3.64 6.64
N SER A 416 -8.53 3.53 7.40
CA SER A 416 -8.50 3.93 8.80
C SER A 416 -8.63 5.45 9.01
N ALA A 417 -8.08 6.23 8.10
CA ALA A 417 -8.24 7.68 8.07
C ALA A 417 -9.69 8.05 7.80
N LEU A 418 -10.31 7.42 6.80
CA LEU A 418 -11.73 7.62 6.45
C LEU A 418 -12.67 7.26 7.61
N ALA A 419 -12.36 6.19 8.35
CA ALA A 419 -13.14 5.78 9.51
C ALA A 419 -12.91 6.63 10.78
N GLY A 420 -11.92 7.52 10.79
CA GLY A 420 -11.57 8.32 11.96
C GLY A 420 -11.05 7.51 13.15
N ASN A 421 -10.29 6.43 12.89
CA ASN A 421 -9.81 5.53 13.93
C ASN A 421 -8.90 6.21 14.95
N SER A 422 -8.99 5.79 16.23
CA SER A 422 -8.07 6.21 17.28
C SER A 422 -6.66 5.65 17.08
N LEU A 423 -5.68 6.13 17.87
CA LEU A 423 -4.32 5.60 17.87
C LEU A 423 -4.31 4.10 18.24
N GLU A 424 -5.07 3.70 19.26
CA GLU A 424 -5.16 2.33 19.73
C GLU A 424 -5.87 1.42 18.71
N ASP A 425 -6.90 1.93 18.04
CA ASP A 425 -7.61 1.18 17.00
C ASP A 425 -6.73 0.99 15.75
N ASN A 426 -5.93 2.00 15.38
CA ASN A 426 -4.92 1.87 14.34
C ASN A 426 -3.81 0.90 14.73
N ALA A 427 -3.29 0.97 15.97
CA ALA A 427 -2.28 0.03 16.44
C ALA A 427 -2.79 -1.43 16.34
N ARG A 428 -4.06 -1.66 16.71
CA ARG A 428 -4.70 -2.98 16.59
C ARG A 428 -4.90 -3.40 15.13
N LEU A 429 -5.48 -2.54 14.30
CA LEU A 429 -5.74 -2.81 12.89
C LEU A 429 -4.46 -3.28 12.18
N PHE A 430 -3.39 -2.51 12.30
CA PHE A 430 -2.15 -2.82 11.61
C PHE A 430 -1.45 -4.05 12.18
N ALA A 431 -1.57 -4.34 13.48
CA ALA A 431 -1.07 -5.59 14.03
C ALA A 431 -1.86 -6.81 13.50
N LEU A 432 -3.19 -6.76 13.47
CA LEU A 432 -4.02 -7.82 12.90
C LEU A 432 -3.68 -8.07 11.43
N LEU A 433 -3.65 -6.99 10.63
CA LEU A 433 -3.37 -7.05 9.20
C LEU A 433 -2.02 -7.71 8.96
N ASN A 434 -0.97 -7.20 9.58
CA ASN A 434 0.39 -7.64 9.26
C ASN A 434 0.73 -9.01 9.86
N ILE A 435 0.15 -9.40 11.01
CA ILE A 435 0.23 -10.78 11.50
C ILE A 435 -0.41 -11.74 10.50
N ALA A 436 -1.60 -11.39 9.97
CA ALA A 436 -2.28 -12.20 8.97
C ALA A 436 -1.51 -12.27 7.65
N GLU A 437 -0.95 -11.16 7.16
CA GLU A 437 -0.17 -11.13 5.93
C GLU A 437 1.15 -11.91 6.04
N ALA A 438 1.86 -11.80 7.17
CA ALA A 438 3.08 -12.58 7.39
C ALA A 438 2.78 -14.08 7.39
N ASP A 439 1.70 -14.51 8.02
CA ASP A 439 1.28 -15.91 8.03
C ASP A 439 0.72 -16.37 6.67
N ALA A 440 0.06 -15.50 5.94
CA ALA A 440 -0.35 -15.73 4.56
C ALA A 440 0.87 -15.97 3.65
N ALA A 441 1.96 -15.22 3.84
CA ALA A 441 3.21 -15.45 3.12
C ALA A 441 3.79 -16.83 3.44
N ILE A 442 3.81 -17.22 4.73
CA ILE A 442 4.34 -18.52 5.17
C ILE A 442 3.51 -19.65 4.56
N SER A 443 2.18 -19.58 4.64
CA SER A 443 1.26 -20.56 4.03
C SER A 443 1.40 -20.64 2.51
N CYS A 444 1.54 -19.49 1.83
CA CYS A 444 1.73 -19.45 0.39
C CYS A 444 3.06 -20.05 -0.05
N TRP A 445 4.17 -19.68 0.59
CA TRP A 445 5.49 -20.22 0.23
C TRP A 445 5.63 -21.70 0.57
N ASP A 446 5.00 -22.14 1.66
CA ASP A 446 4.87 -23.54 2.01
C ASP A 446 4.18 -24.34 0.87
N ALA A 447 3.05 -23.85 0.35
CA ALA A 447 2.39 -24.45 -0.82
C ALA A 447 3.28 -24.39 -2.09
N LYS A 448 3.94 -23.26 -2.36
CA LYS A 448 4.80 -23.07 -3.54
C LYS A 448 5.88 -24.12 -3.63
N PHE A 449 6.62 -24.33 -2.56
CA PHE A 449 7.74 -25.27 -2.55
C PHE A 449 7.31 -26.72 -2.29
N GLN A 450 6.13 -26.94 -1.69
CA GLN A 450 5.52 -28.27 -1.61
C GLN A 450 5.10 -28.80 -2.98
N TYR A 451 4.35 -28.01 -3.75
CA TYR A 451 3.78 -28.44 -5.04
C TYR A 451 4.70 -28.20 -6.22
N ASN A 452 5.59 -27.22 -6.08
CA ASN A 452 6.66 -26.91 -7.03
C ASN A 452 6.19 -26.73 -8.48
N SER A 453 5.02 -26.10 -8.66
CA SER A 453 4.36 -26.02 -9.96
C SER A 453 5.00 -24.98 -10.88
N TRP A 454 5.13 -25.35 -12.16
CA TRP A 454 5.66 -24.46 -13.19
C TRP A 454 4.79 -23.23 -13.45
N ARG A 455 5.43 -22.17 -13.96
CA ARG A 455 4.77 -20.92 -14.34
C ARG A 455 4.08 -21.05 -15.70
N PRO A 456 3.06 -20.21 -16.01
CA PRO A 456 2.40 -20.24 -17.31
C PRO A 456 3.37 -20.12 -18.50
N VAL A 457 4.42 -19.29 -18.39
CA VAL A 457 5.43 -19.18 -19.45
C VAL A 457 6.12 -20.50 -19.77
N THR A 458 6.40 -21.35 -18.77
CA THR A 458 6.99 -22.67 -19.00
C THR A 458 5.93 -23.64 -19.50
N ALA A 459 4.78 -23.70 -18.83
CA ALA A 459 3.67 -24.58 -19.16
C ALA A 459 3.18 -24.41 -20.60
N ILE A 460 2.95 -23.17 -21.05
CA ILE A 460 2.45 -22.86 -22.38
C ILE A 460 3.51 -23.13 -23.46
N ARG A 461 4.78 -22.84 -23.19
CA ARG A 461 5.87 -23.11 -24.14
C ARG A 461 6.15 -24.60 -24.32
N GLN A 462 5.85 -25.40 -23.29
CA GLN A 462 6.12 -26.83 -23.23
C GLN A 462 4.85 -27.67 -23.09
N ALA A 463 3.70 -27.16 -23.55
CA ALA A 463 2.42 -27.85 -23.41
C ALA A 463 2.35 -29.17 -24.21
N ASP A 464 3.31 -29.43 -25.10
CA ASP A 464 3.50 -30.74 -25.73
C ASP A 464 4.08 -31.81 -24.78
N THR A 465 4.52 -31.42 -23.58
CA THR A 465 5.12 -32.30 -22.57
C THR A 465 4.22 -32.60 -21.38
N ASP A 466 3.05 -31.95 -21.27
CA ASP A 466 2.16 -32.05 -20.11
C ASP A 466 1.22 -33.28 -20.13
N ASN A 467 1.28 -34.07 -21.22
CA ASN A 467 0.42 -35.23 -21.47
C ASN A 467 -1.09 -34.90 -21.54
N ASN A 468 -1.44 -33.68 -21.94
CA ASN A 468 -2.81 -33.24 -22.11
C ASN A 468 -3.15 -32.99 -23.59
N PRO A 469 -4.10 -33.72 -24.20
CA PRO A 469 -4.45 -33.52 -25.61
C PRO A 469 -5.18 -32.20 -25.88
N ASN A 470 -5.62 -31.48 -24.84
CA ASN A 470 -6.39 -30.25 -24.95
C ASN A 470 -5.54 -28.98 -24.74
N THR A 471 -4.23 -29.12 -24.58
CA THR A 471 -3.28 -28.00 -24.56
C THR A 471 -2.47 -28.00 -25.85
N THR A 472 -1.86 -26.87 -26.19
CA THR A 472 -1.04 -26.76 -27.40
C THR A 472 0.14 -25.85 -27.12
N ALA A 473 1.34 -26.32 -27.44
CA ALA A 473 2.56 -25.56 -27.20
C ALA A 473 2.58 -24.26 -28.03
N ASP A 474 3.07 -23.19 -27.41
CA ASP A 474 3.49 -21.97 -28.09
C ASP A 474 4.89 -21.59 -27.58
N PRO A 475 5.96 -22.06 -28.23
CA PRO A 475 7.34 -21.86 -27.78
C PRO A 475 7.76 -20.39 -27.69
N GLN A 476 7.05 -19.47 -28.36
CA GLN A 476 7.36 -18.05 -28.40
C GLN A 476 6.52 -17.22 -27.41
N TRP A 477 5.55 -17.86 -26.73
CA TRP A 477 4.65 -17.16 -25.81
C TRP A 477 5.39 -16.41 -24.70
N THR A 478 5.01 -15.16 -24.46
CA THR A 478 5.53 -14.33 -23.37
C THR A 478 4.39 -13.72 -22.57
N PRO A 479 4.49 -13.66 -21.24
CA PRO A 479 3.49 -13.01 -20.39
C PRO A 479 3.56 -11.48 -20.49
N LEU A 480 2.46 -10.81 -20.15
CA LEU A 480 2.41 -9.34 -20.00
C LEU A 480 3.34 -8.85 -18.88
N LEU A 481 3.29 -9.50 -17.71
CA LEU A 481 4.14 -9.14 -16.57
C LEU A 481 5.37 -10.05 -16.52
N THR A 482 6.48 -9.49 -16.04
CA THR A 482 7.68 -10.28 -15.74
C THR A 482 7.35 -11.38 -14.73
N THR A 483 7.67 -12.63 -15.08
CA THR A 483 7.41 -13.78 -14.21
C THR A 483 8.36 -13.76 -13.00
N PRO A 484 7.83 -13.79 -11.77
CA PRO A 484 8.68 -13.70 -10.59
C PRO A 484 9.33 -15.06 -10.25
N PRO A 485 10.52 -15.05 -9.61
CA PRO A 485 11.40 -16.22 -9.54
C PRO A 485 11.05 -17.18 -8.39
N PHE A 486 9.84 -17.70 -8.39
CA PHE A 486 9.37 -18.71 -7.44
C PHE A 486 8.23 -19.55 -8.03
N PRO A 487 7.96 -20.76 -7.49
CA PRO A 487 6.89 -21.64 -7.98
C PRO A 487 5.52 -20.97 -8.03
N GLU A 488 4.67 -21.52 -8.89
CA GLU A 488 3.40 -20.89 -9.29
C GLU A 488 2.33 -21.01 -8.19
N TYR A 489 2.07 -22.19 -7.66
CA TYR A 489 0.87 -22.44 -6.84
C TYR A 489 1.14 -22.34 -5.32
N THR A 490 0.40 -21.56 -4.54
CA THR A 490 -0.68 -20.62 -4.90
C THR A 490 -0.16 -19.25 -5.29
N SER A 491 -1.03 -18.36 -5.79
CA SER A 491 -0.70 -16.96 -6.02
C SER A 491 -0.43 -16.23 -4.71
N GLY A 492 0.75 -15.58 -4.62
CA GLY A 492 1.12 -14.77 -3.44
C GLY A 492 0.20 -13.56 -3.29
N HIS A 493 -0.11 -12.86 -4.39
CA HIS A 493 -1.02 -11.71 -4.37
C HIS A 493 -2.40 -12.12 -3.86
N SER A 494 -2.92 -13.25 -4.34
CA SER A 494 -4.21 -13.79 -3.92
C SER A 494 -4.21 -14.16 -2.43
N THR A 495 -3.11 -14.73 -1.93
CA THR A 495 -3.02 -15.15 -0.52
C THR A 495 -2.88 -13.95 0.43
N PHE A 496 -2.08 -12.94 0.08
CA PHE A 496 -2.02 -11.68 0.83
C PHE A 496 -3.38 -10.97 0.83
N SER A 497 -3.97 -10.82 -0.36
CA SER A 497 -5.23 -10.09 -0.51
C SER A 497 -6.40 -10.77 0.19
N GLY A 498 -6.47 -12.10 0.17
CA GLY A 498 -7.47 -12.82 0.95
C GLY A 498 -7.31 -12.64 2.46
N ALA A 499 -6.07 -12.56 2.96
CA ALA A 499 -5.82 -12.32 4.38
C ALA A 499 -6.17 -10.88 4.78
N ALA A 500 -5.79 -9.90 3.96
CA ALA A 500 -6.14 -8.51 4.15
C ALA A 500 -7.66 -8.30 4.09
N ASP A 501 -8.35 -8.83 3.07
CA ASP A 501 -9.82 -8.82 2.94
C ASP A 501 -10.50 -9.31 4.22
N ALA A 502 -10.12 -10.48 4.73
CA ALA A 502 -10.73 -11.02 5.95
C ALA A 502 -10.50 -10.13 7.19
N VAL A 503 -9.30 -9.54 7.34
CA VAL A 503 -9.02 -8.62 8.45
C VAL A 503 -9.79 -7.32 8.30
N MET A 504 -9.69 -6.68 7.13
CA MET A 504 -10.27 -5.37 6.84
C MET A 504 -11.80 -5.43 6.93
N SER A 505 -12.43 -6.43 6.30
CA SER A 505 -13.87 -6.66 6.38
C SER A 505 -14.35 -6.93 7.82
N SER A 506 -13.51 -7.56 8.66
CA SER A 506 -13.83 -7.76 10.07
C SER A 506 -13.72 -6.49 10.91
N VAL A 507 -12.85 -5.54 10.55
CA VAL A 507 -12.63 -4.31 11.31
C VAL A 507 -13.59 -3.21 10.89
N PHE A 508 -13.79 -3.02 9.59
CA PHE A 508 -14.57 -1.90 9.03
C PHE A 508 -16.00 -2.30 8.60
N GLY A 509 -16.31 -3.59 8.55
CA GLY A 509 -17.55 -4.12 7.99
C GLY A 509 -17.38 -4.61 6.55
N SER A 510 -18.30 -5.47 6.10
CA SER A 510 -18.22 -6.13 4.79
C SER A 510 -18.50 -5.22 3.60
N ASP A 511 -19.17 -4.09 3.84
CA ASP A 511 -19.72 -3.21 2.80
C ASP A 511 -18.99 -1.85 2.78
N PHE A 512 -17.72 -1.83 3.24
CA PHE A 512 -16.92 -0.62 3.31
C PHE A 512 -16.30 -0.28 1.94
N GLY A 513 -16.85 0.72 1.27
CA GLY A 513 -16.34 1.23 -0.01
C GLY A 513 -15.09 2.10 0.16
N PHE A 514 -14.17 2.02 -0.79
CA PHE A 514 -12.95 2.83 -0.77
C PHE A 514 -12.33 3.04 -2.15
N GLY A 515 -11.52 4.10 -2.26
CA GLY A 515 -10.61 4.34 -3.38
C GLY A 515 -9.16 3.95 -3.04
N ASP A 516 -8.42 3.49 -4.03
CA ASP A 516 -7.05 3.00 -3.95
C ASP A 516 -6.24 3.46 -5.17
N LYS A 517 -5.18 4.25 -4.93
CA LYS A 517 -4.32 4.79 -6.00
C LYS A 517 -3.20 3.87 -6.43
N GLY A 518 -3.08 2.72 -5.78
CA GLY A 518 -1.97 1.83 -5.97
C GLY A 518 -0.67 2.40 -5.45
N ASP A 519 0.43 1.79 -5.88
CA ASP A 519 1.75 2.36 -5.63
C ASP A 519 1.87 3.74 -6.32
N PRO A 520 2.57 4.73 -5.72
CA PRO A 520 2.73 6.06 -6.28
C PRO A 520 3.18 6.08 -7.76
N SER A 521 3.89 5.05 -8.20
CA SER A 521 4.35 4.90 -9.59
C SER A 521 3.25 4.57 -10.64
N VAL A 522 2.04 4.20 -10.22
CA VAL A 522 0.93 3.80 -11.11
C VAL A 522 -0.05 4.96 -11.36
N ASN A 523 -0.15 5.92 -10.44
CA ASN A 523 -1.01 7.12 -10.47
C ASN A 523 -2.35 6.91 -11.21
N THR A 524 -3.08 5.85 -10.84
CA THR A 524 -4.42 5.53 -11.37
C THR A 524 -5.29 5.17 -10.18
N LEU A 525 -6.37 5.92 -9.92
CA LEU A 525 -7.30 5.56 -8.85
C LEU A 525 -8.18 4.39 -9.32
N ARG A 526 -8.29 3.36 -8.49
CA ARG A 526 -9.30 2.31 -8.58
C ARG A 526 -10.21 2.40 -7.38
N THR A 527 -11.43 1.96 -7.54
CA THR A 527 -12.46 2.05 -6.51
C THR A 527 -13.13 0.71 -6.35
N TYR A 528 -13.54 0.42 -5.13
CA TYR A 528 -14.11 -0.85 -4.75
C TYR A 528 -15.28 -0.63 -3.80
N GLU A 529 -16.35 -1.39 -4.01
CA GLU A 529 -17.51 -1.42 -3.12
C GLU A 529 -17.17 -2.07 -1.77
N ASN A 530 -16.13 -2.92 -1.74
CA ASN A 530 -15.65 -3.61 -0.54
C ASN A 530 -14.25 -4.22 -0.74
N PHE A 531 -13.62 -4.65 0.36
CA PHE A 531 -12.29 -5.27 0.31
C PHE A 531 -12.27 -6.63 -0.41
N THR A 532 -13.39 -7.34 -0.45
CA THR A 532 -13.51 -8.61 -1.20
C THR A 532 -13.36 -8.37 -2.70
N GLU A 533 -13.98 -7.33 -3.24
CA GLU A 533 -13.84 -6.93 -4.64
C GLU A 533 -12.39 -6.59 -4.98
N ALA A 534 -11.72 -5.76 -4.17
CA ALA A 534 -10.31 -5.42 -4.35
C ALA A 534 -9.41 -6.66 -4.32
N ALA A 535 -9.66 -7.60 -3.40
CA ALA A 535 -8.91 -8.84 -3.31
C ALA A 535 -9.13 -9.77 -4.51
N ASP A 536 -10.36 -9.89 -4.98
CA ASP A 536 -10.71 -10.68 -6.15
C ASP A 536 -10.08 -10.08 -7.43
N GLU A 537 -10.09 -8.75 -7.57
CA GLU A 537 -9.41 -8.05 -8.67
C GLU A 537 -7.88 -8.23 -8.62
N SER A 538 -7.28 -8.07 -7.44
CA SER A 538 -5.85 -8.34 -7.22
C SER A 538 -5.47 -9.76 -7.61
N GLY A 539 -6.34 -10.73 -7.31
CA GLY A 539 -6.20 -12.11 -7.75
C GLY A 539 -6.25 -12.27 -9.27
N MET A 540 -7.27 -11.70 -9.91
CA MET A 540 -7.48 -11.76 -11.37
C MET A 540 -6.38 -11.05 -12.15
N SER A 541 -5.80 -9.99 -11.60
CA SER A 541 -4.68 -9.25 -12.19
C SER A 541 -3.52 -10.17 -12.58
N ARG A 542 -3.34 -11.29 -11.88
CA ARG A 542 -2.25 -12.24 -12.14
C ARG A 542 -2.47 -13.10 -13.37
N LEU A 543 -3.73 -13.39 -13.71
CA LEU A 543 -4.11 -14.09 -14.93
C LEU A 543 -3.97 -13.15 -16.13
N TYR A 544 -4.46 -11.91 -16.00
CA TYR A 544 -4.28 -10.86 -17.01
C TYR A 544 -2.80 -10.56 -17.26
N GLY A 545 -1.98 -10.61 -16.20
CA GLY A 545 -0.53 -10.50 -16.28
C GLY A 545 0.19 -11.72 -16.86
N GLY A 546 -0.50 -12.84 -17.05
CA GLY A 546 0.06 -14.07 -17.62
C GLY A 546 0.99 -14.85 -16.72
N ILE A 547 0.93 -14.67 -15.38
CA ILE A 547 1.92 -15.29 -14.48
C ILE A 547 1.35 -16.26 -13.45
N HIS A 548 0.03 -16.42 -13.40
CA HIS A 548 -0.67 -17.39 -12.56
C HIS A 548 -1.87 -18.02 -13.28
N PHE A 549 -2.28 -19.20 -12.81
CA PHE A 549 -3.50 -19.90 -13.23
C PHE A 549 -4.68 -19.63 -12.29
N MET A 550 -5.90 -19.91 -12.75
CA MET A 550 -7.13 -19.66 -11.97
C MET A 550 -7.16 -20.44 -10.65
N SER A 551 -6.72 -21.71 -10.64
CA SER A 551 -6.66 -22.48 -9.38
C SER A 551 -5.68 -21.89 -8.38
N ALA A 552 -4.56 -21.31 -8.82
CA ALA A 552 -3.63 -20.65 -7.92
C ALA A 552 -4.21 -19.36 -7.34
N ASN A 553 -5.07 -18.66 -8.10
CA ASN A 553 -5.81 -17.50 -7.63
C ASN A 553 -6.85 -17.88 -6.57
N LEU A 554 -7.85 -18.68 -6.94
CA LEU A 554 -9.00 -19.00 -6.07
C LEU A 554 -8.56 -19.70 -4.77
N ASN A 555 -7.63 -20.65 -4.87
CA ASN A 555 -7.13 -21.33 -3.67
C ASN A 555 -6.22 -20.44 -2.83
N GLY A 556 -5.51 -19.48 -3.47
CA GLY A 556 -4.74 -18.46 -2.75
C GLY A 556 -5.64 -17.54 -1.94
N LEU A 557 -6.69 -16.98 -2.56
CA LEU A 557 -7.70 -16.16 -1.88
C LEU A 557 -8.33 -16.91 -0.71
N SER A 558 -8.76 -18.16 -0.93
CA SER A 558 -9.34 -18.99 0.12
C SER A 558 -8.36 -19.26 1.28
N ALA A 559 -7.10 -19.61 0.97
CA ALA A 559 -6.08 -19.82 2.01
C ALA A 559 -5.81 -18.54 2.81
N GLY A 560 -5.69 -17.39 2.13
CA GLY A 560 -5.52 -16.09 2.74
C GLY A 560 -6.67 -15.74 3.68
N ARG A 561 -7.92 -15.86 3.20
CA ARG A 561 -9.13 -15.60 4.02
C ARG A 561 -9.18 -16.48 5.25
N ASN A 562 -8.80 -17.76 5.14
CA ASN A 562 -8.73 -18.67 6.29
C ASN A 562 -7.68 -18.21 7.32
N VAL A 563 -6.51 -17.73 6.87
CA VAL A 563 -5.49 -17.16 7.75
C VAL A 563 -6.02 -15.89 8.44
N GLY A 564 -6.55 -14.93 7.68
CA GLY A 564 -7.07 -13.67 8.22
C GLY A 564 -8.20 -13.89 9.23
N ASN A 565 -9.17 -14.75 8.91
CA ASN A 565 -10.24 -15.15 9.82
C ASN A 565 -9.71 -15.78 11.10
N TYR A 566 -8.71 -16.65 10.99
CA TYR A 566 -8.09 -17.26 12.16
C TYR A 566 -7.40 -16.22 13.05
N VAL A 567 -6.71 -15.25 12.47
CA VAL A 567 -6.05 -14.17 13.22
C VAL A 567 -7.08 -13.33 13.99
N VAL A 568 -8.08 -12.78 13.30
CA VAL A 568 -9.08 -11.89 13.95
C VAL A 568 -9.93 -12.59 15.01
N GLN A 569 -10.14 -13.90 14.90
CA GLN A 569 -10.92 -14.67 15.88
C GLN A 569 -10.14 -15.04 17.14
N ASN A 570 -8.80 -15.10 17.07
CA ASN A 570 -7.98 -15.71 18.14
C ASN A 570 -6.95 -14.76 18.75
N PHE A 571 -6.67 -13.61 18.12
CA PHE A 571 -5.65 -12.67 18.57
C PHE A 571 -6.23 -11.25 18.67
N LEU A 572 -5.73 -10.50 19.65
CA LEU A 572 -6.05 -9.07 19.84
C LEU A 572 -7.56 -8.81 20.01
N VAL A 573 -8.24 -9.73 20.68
CA VAL A 573 -9.66 -9.60 21.06
C VAL A 573 -9.86 -8.73 22.27
#